data_AF-A0A392NDV3-F1
#
_entry.id   AF-A0A392NDV3-F1
#
_cell.length_a   1.000
_cell.length_b   1.000
_cell.length_c   1.000
_cell.angle_alpha   90.00
_cell.angle_beta   90.00
_cell.angle_gamma   90.00
#
_symmetry.space_group_name_H-M   'P 1'
#
loop_
_entity.id
_entity.type
_entity.pdbx_description
1 polymer ?
#
loop_
_entity_poly.entity_id
_entity_poly.type
_entity_poly.pdbx_seq_one_letter_code
_entity_poly.pdbx_strand_id
1 'polypeptide(L)' 'MGVEAPIPISVKLGDFNTVFRRIVTAAEHPHLSIPETEAGKTRKQFNKLVGRSLMCVS' A
#
# COMPACT_ATOMS: atom_id res chain seq x y z
N MET A 1 -12.77 -1.27 0.07
CA MET A 1 -11.50 -1.30 0.81
C MET A 1 -10.50 -2.09 -0.02
N GLY A 2 -9.67 -1.41 -0.82
CA GLY A 2 -8.72 -2.05 -1.73
C GLY A 2 -7.44 -2.46 -1.00
N VAL A 3 -7.55 -3.49 -0.17
CA VAL A 3 -6.38 -4.26 0.28
C VAL A 3 -6.10 -5.31 -0.81
N GLU A 4 -4.82 -5.54 -1.13
CA GLU A 4 -4.43 -6.63 -2.02
C GLU A 4 -5.05 -7.95 -1.51
N ALA A 5 -5.40 -8.85 -2.43
CA ALA A 5 -6.06 -10.10 -2.07
C ALA A 5 -5.24 -10.81 -0.97
N PRO A 6 -5.87 -11.23 0.14
CA PRO A 6 -5.17 -11.91 1.21
C PRO A 6 -4.41 -13.12 0.66
N ILE A 7 -3.12 -13.22 0.98
CA ILE A 7 -2.33 -14.38 0.58
C ILE A 7 -2.79 -15.57 1.42
N PRO A 8 -3.27 -16.67 0.82
CA PRO A 8 -3.68 -17.84 1.58
C PRO A 8 -2.43 -18.50 2.17
N ILE A 9 -2.33 -18.51 3.50
CA ILE A 9 -1.28 -19.22 4.23
C ILE A 9 -1.86 -20.53 4.77
N SER A 10 -1.19 -21.64 4.52
CA SER A 10 -1.56 -22.94 5.07
C SER A 10 -0.42 -23.49 5.89
N VAL A 11 -0.66 -23.65 7.19
CA VAL A 11 0.29 -24.25 8.13
C VAL A 11 0.66 -25.68 7.72
N LYS A 12 -0.26 -26.34 7.02
CA LYS A 12 -0.13 -27.73 6.55
C LYS A 12 0.71 -27.85 5.27
N LEU A 13 0.78 -26.80 4.44
CA LEU A 13 1.57 -26.78 3.20
C LEU A 13 3.03 -26.32 3.41
N GLY A 14 3.39 -25.82 4.60
CA GLY A 14 4.77 -25.47 4.94
C GLY A 14 5.31 -24.20 4.28
N ASP A 15 4.45 -23.41 3.65
CA ASP A 15 4.84 -22.27 2.79
C ASP A 15 5.15 -20.97 3.58
N PHE A 16 5.79 -21.11 4.75
CA PHE A 16 6.04 -20.00 5.69
C PHE A 16 7.18 -19.08 5.27
N ASN A 17 8.15 -19.60 4.50
CA ASN A 17 9.36 -18.86 4.12
C ASN A 17 9.04 -17.60 3.30
N THR A 18 8.01 -17.65 2.47
CA THR A 18 7.59 -16.53 1.62
C THR A 18 6.94 -15.40 2.43
N VAL A 19 6.18 -15.76 3.48
CA VAL A 19 5.50 -14.83 4.39
C VAL A 19 6.50 -14.09 5.27
N PHE A 20 7.40 -14.83 5.93
CA PHE A 20 8.43 -14.24 6.78
C PHE A 20 9.30 -13.26 6.00
N ARG A 21 9.73 -13.63 4.79
CA ARG A 21 10.54 -12.76 3.93
C ARG A 21 9.79 -11.47 3.57
N ARG A 22 8.49 -11.54 3.22
CA ARG A 22 7.67 -10.36 2.94
C ARG A 22 7.52 -9.45 4.15
N ILE A 23 7.31 -10.01 5.35
CA ILE A 23 7.21 -9.23 6.59
C ILE A 23 8.53 -8.49 6.86
N VAL A 24 9.66 -9.19 6.77
CA VAL A 24 10.98 -8.59 6.99
C VAL A 24 11.25 -7.48 5.98
N THR A 25 11.03 -7.72 4.68
CA THR A 25 11.23 -6.70 3.65
C THR A 25 10.30 -5.48 3.82
N ALA A 26 9.06 -5.70 4.26
CA ALA A 26 8.15 -4.60 4.58
C ALA A 26 8.63 -3.78 5.80
N ALA A 27 9.12 -4.46 6.84
CA ALA A 27 9.66 -3.82 8.04
C ALA A 27 10.99 -3.08 7.77
N GLU A 28 11.81 -3.57 6.85
CA GLU A 28 13.06 -2.91 6.40
C GLU A 28 12.78 -1.60 5.66
N HIS A 29 11.67 -1.53 4.91
CA HIS A 29 11.33 -0.37 4.08
C HIS A 29 9.89 0.12 4.33
N PRO A 30 9.60 0.64 5.54
CA PRO A 30 8.24 0.96 5.98
C PRO A 30 7.55 2.03 5.13
N HIS A 31 8.32 2.89 4.46
CA HIS A 31 7.82 3.96 3.60
C HIS A 31 7.45 3.48 2.17
N LEU A 32 7.98 2.33 1.76
CA LEU A 32 7.67 1.67 0.48
C LEU A 32 6.66 0.53 0.66
N SER A 33 6.54 0.01 1.88
CA SER A 33 5.66 -1.11 2.22
C SER A 33 4.23 -0.69 2.56
N ILE A 34 3.92 0.60 2.58
CA ILE A 34 2.54 1.07 2.71
C ILE A 34 1.93 0.94 1.31
N PRO A 35 1.12 -0.10 1.03
CA PRO A 35 0.43 -0.16 -0.24
C PRO A 35 -0.48 1.06 -0.33
N GLU A 36 -0.35 1.84 -1.40
CA GLU A 36 -1.34 2.87 -1.70
C GLU A 36 -2.65 2.15 -2.03
N THR A 37 -3.50 2.02 -1.02
CA THR A 37 -4.86 1.51 -1.22
C THR A 37 -5.56 2.36 -2.27
N GLU A 38 -6.45 1.79 -3.07
CA GLU A 38 -7.21 2.54 -4.09
C GLU A 38 -7.91 3.80 -3.52
N ALA A 39 -8.36 3.73 -2.26
CA ALA A 39 -8.90 4.87 -1.52
C ALA A 39 -7.83 5.93 -1.18
N GLY A 40 -6.63 5.48 -0.79
CA GLY A 40 -5.48 6.36 -0.57
C GLY A 40 -5.01 7.05 -1.86
N LYS A 41 -4.96 6.32 -2.98
CA LYS A 41 -4.56 6.83 -4.30
C LYS A 41 -5.51 7.89 -4.83
N THR A 42 -6.82 7.63 -4.75
CA THR A 42 -7.87 8.59 -5.13
C THR A 42 -7.77 9.86 -4.29
N ARG A 43 -7.57 9.73 -2.97
CA ARG A 43 -7.43 10.87 -2.07
C ARG A 43 -6.16 11.69 -2.34
N LYS A 44 -5.05 11.02 -2.66
CA LYS A 44 -3.77 11.66 -3.01
C LYS A 44 -3.86 12.44 -4.34
N GLN A 45 -4.56 11.88 -5.33
CA GLN A 45 -4.83 12.55 -6.61
C GLN A 45 -5.76 13.75 -6.45
N PHE A 46 -6.84 13.61 -5.68
CA PHE A 46 -7.76 14.72 -5.38
C PHE A 46 -7.03 15.88 -4.70
N ASN A 47 -6.23 15.60 -3.66
CA ASN A 47 -5.43 16.63 -2.99
C ASN A 47 -4.43 17.32 -3.92
N LYS A 48 -3.79 16.56 -4.84
CA LYS A 48 -2.88 17.12 -5.85
C LYS A 48 -3.60 18.01 -6.86
N LEU A 49 -4.81 17.64 -7.26
CA LEU A 49 -5.67 18.44 -8.14
C LEU A 49 -6.10 19.73 -7.45
N VAL A 50 -6.63 19.65 -6.23
CA VAL A 50 -7.05 20.83 -5.44
C VAL A 50 -5.87 21.76 -5.18
N GLY A 51 -4.72 21.24 -4.76
CA GLY A 51 -3.52 22.06 -4.56
C GLY A 51 -3.04 22.77 -5.83
N ARG A 52 -3.13 22.12 -6.99
CA ARG A 52 -2.85 22.76 -8.29
C ARG A 52 -3.87 23.81 -8.69
N SER A 53 -5.16 23.54 -8.49
CA SER A 53 -6.22 24.48 -8.81
C SER A 53 -6.14 25.73 -7.93
N LEU A 54 -5.77 25.59 -6.66
CA LEU A 54 -5.59 26.72 -5.74
C LEU A 54 -4.36 27.59 -6.08
N MET A 55 -3.34 27.03 -6.75
CA MET A 55 -2.21 27.82 -7.29
C MET A 55 -2.57 28.67 -8.51
N CYS A 56 -3.69 28.37 -9.21
CA CYS A 56 -4.11 29.15 -10.38
C CYS A 56 -5.05 30.33 -10.03
N VAL A 57 -5.41 30.51 -8.76
CA VAL A 57 -6.35 31.56 -8.29
C VAL A 57 -5.64 32.63 -7.43
N SER A 58 -4.30 32.59 -7.36
CA SER A 58 -3.46 33.62 -6.72
C SER A 58 -2.90 34.62 -7.72
#